data_AF-A0A1X0S2R5-F1
#
_entry.id   AF-A0A1X0S2R5-F1
#
_cell.length_a   1.000
_cell.length_b   1.000
_cell.length_c   1.000
_cell.angle_alpha   90.00
_cell.angle_beta   90.00
_cell.angle_gamma   90.00
#
_symmetry.space_group_name_H-M   'P 1'
#
loop_
_entity.id
_entity.type
_entity.pdbx_description
1 polymer ?
#
loop_
_entity_poly.entity_id
_entity_poly.type
_entity_poly.pdbx_seq_one_letter_code
_entity_poly.pdbx_strand_id
1 'polypeptide(L)'
;MSIQEYAPGDTVFAKLRGYPWWPARVENDKDIPPQVLKKKSKTKGLLYTVFFYGSRDYGFFGPESVRPFDREEVERDLKAKKYRTKELIHAIQQALNPSSLEEKERETNRDSQKRTRKRGRSEDERTKKRSKSLSVEKDDEGIVKKNEMADMESFKKTAEFKRVYHIRHKLQKLVYGKEPGEIPKEDYVKISAIIDEIEQLTMTVELIKFTKIAKVLNYACNYCFEENEFDINQRCIQVLKKWKPLFDHHSSQPQLAIFQS
;
A
#
# COMPACT_ATOMS: atom_id res chain seq x y z
N MET A 1 12.10 -29.55 23.23
CA MET A 1 11.54 -28.19 23.40
C MET A 1 10.06 -28.28 23.10
N SER A 2 9.20 -27.91 24.03
CA SER A 2 7.75 -27.90 23.80
C SER A 2 7.44 -26.85 22.73
N ILE A 3 6.81 -27.27 21.64
CA ILE A 3 6.36 -26.35 20.59
C ILE A 3 5.16 -25.61 21.17
N GLN A 4 5.26 -24.28 21.30
CA GLN A 4 4.12 -23.46 21.70
C GLN A 4 3.10 -23.49 20.56
N GLU A 5 1.89 -23.98 20.84
CA GLU A 5 0.78 -23.95 19.89
C GLU A 5 0.02 -22.62 19.99
N TYR A 6 -0.34 -22.04 18.84
CA TYR A 6 -1.07 -20.77 18.76
C TYR A 6 -2.45 -20.96 18.15
N ALA A 7 -3.46 -20.33 18.74
CA ALA A 7 -4.83 -20.40 18.29
C ALA A 7 -5.18 -19.24 17.35
N PRO A 8 -6.19 -19.38 16.47
CA PRO A 8 -6.72 -18.26 15.71
C PRO A 8 -7.15 -17.11 16.62
N GLY A 9 -6.71 -15.90 16.30
CA GLY A 9 -6.86 -14.70 17.11
C GLY A 9 -5.59 -14.30 17.87
N ASP A 10 -4.65 -15.22 18.10
CA ASP A 10 -3.42 -14.92 18.83
C ASP A 10 -2.50 -13.99 18.04
N THR A 11 -1.94 -13.00 18.74
CA THR A 11 -0.88 -12.16 18.20
C THR A 11 0.46 -12.85 18.39
N VAL A 12 1.25 -12.94 17.33
CA VAL A 12 2.56 -13.59 17.28
C VAL A 12 3.54 -12.76 16.45
N PHE A 13 4.83 -13.05 16.59
CA PHE A 13 5.83 -12.60 15.63
C PHE A 13 6.10 -13.70 14.61
N ALA A 14 6.10 -13.36 13.32
CA ALA A 14 6.48 -14.26 12.25
C ALA A 14 7.77 -13.79 11.57
N LYS A 15 8.63 -14.73 11.18
CA LYS A 15 9.92 -14.44 10.54
C LYS A 15 9.91 -14.82 9.07
N LEU A 16 10.10 -13.82 8.21
CA LEU A 16 10.42 -14.01 6.79
C LEU A 16 11.93 -13.91 6.55
N ARG A 17 12.44 -14.66 5.57
CA ARG A 17 13.83 -14.58 5.14
C ARG A 17 14.11 -13.17 4.59
N GLY A 18 15.13 -12.49 5.13
CA GLY A 18 15.48 -11.11 4.74
C GLY A 18 14.72 -9.98 5.45
N TYR A 19 13.70 -10.29 6.26
CA TYR A 19 12.91 -9.29 7.00
C TYR A 19 13.07 -9.45 8.52
N PRO A 20 12.85 -8.41 9.34
CA PRO A 20 12.82 -8.55 10.79
C PRO A 20 11.65 -9.44 11.23
N TRP A 21 11.63 -9.81 12.52
CA TRP A 21 10.43 -10.40 13.13
C TRP A 21 9.28 -9.41 13.02
N TRP A 22 8.21 -9.81 12.33
CA TRP A 22 7.10 -8.92 12.03
C TRP A 22 5.85 -9.37 12.79
N PRO A 23 5.10 -8.44 13.40
CA PRO A 23 3.91 -8.80 14.15
C PRO A 23 2.80 -9.28 13.20
N ALA A 24 2.15 -10.38 13.57
CA ALA A 24 1.06 -10.98 12.82
C ALA A 24 0.00 -11.54 13.78
N ARG A 25 -1.22 -11.70 13.30
CA ARG A 25 -2.29 -12.41 14.00
C ARG A 25 -2.48 -13.79 13.36
N VAL A 26 -2.61 -14.83 14.15
CA VAL A 26 -2.99 -16.15 13.65
C VAL A 26 -4.44 -16.08 13.20
N GLU A 27 -4.70 -16.51 11.97
CA GLU A 27 -6.05 -16.53 11.38
C GLU A 27 -6.52 -17.96 11.17
N ASN A 28 -7.84 -18.12 11.17
CA ASN A 28 -8.44 -19.42 10.89
C ASN A 28 -8.47 -19.64 9.37
N ASP A 29 -8.01 -20.81 8.92
CA ASP A 29 -7.98 -21.18 7.50
C ASP A 29 -9.34 -21.00 6.81
N LYS A 30 -10.46 -21.11 7.54
CA LYS A 30 -11.82 -20.94 7.01
C LYS A 30 -12.18 -19.50 6.63
N ASP A 31 -11.57 -18.53 7.29
CA ASP A 31 -11.86 -17.10 7.12
C ASP A 31 -10.95 -16.47 6.04
N ILE A 32 -10.01 -17.24 5.50
CA ILE A 32 -9.06 -16.80 4.50
C ILE A 32 -9.62 -16.96 3.08
N PRO A 33 -9.46 -15.94 2.20
CA PRO A 33 -9.89 -16.05 0.81
C PRO A 33 -9.29 -17.29 0.12
N PRO A 34 -10.07 -18.05 -0.68
CA PRO A 34 -9.61 -19.30 -1.32
C PRO A 34 -8.36 -19.11 -2.20
N GLN A 35 -8.20 -17.93 -2.79
CA GLN A 35 -7.04 -17.57 -3.61
C GLN A 35 -5.72 -17.56 -2.82
N VAL A 36 -5.79 -17.20 -1.54
CA VAL A 36 -4.64 -17.18 -0.63
C VAL A 36 -4.34 -18.59 -0.14
N LEU A 37 -5.37 -19.37 0.22
CA LEU A 37 -5.23 -20.76 0.64
C LEU A 37 -4.59 -21.66 -0.44
N LYS A 38 -4.82 -21.38 -1.73
CA LYS A 38 -4.14 -22.09 -2.84
C LYS A 38 -2.62 -21.97 -2.79
N LYS A 39 -2.09 -20.91 -2.16
CA LYS A 39 -0.65 -20.69 -1.98
C LYS A 39 -0.08 -21.40 -0.75
N LYS A 40 -0.93 -21.96 0.13
CA LYS A 40 -0.50 -22.74 1.28
C LYS A 40 0.19 -23.99 0.76
N SER A 41 1.47 -24.17 1.12
CA SER A 41 2.21 -25.36 0.72
C SER A 41 1.53 -26.61 1.29
N LYS A 42 1.46 -27.68 0.50
CA LYS A 42 0.98 -29.01 0.96
C LYS A 42 2.04 -29.75 1.80
N THR A 43 3.01 -29.02 2.35
CA THR A 43 4.06 -29.60 3.18
C THR A 43 3.41 -30.27 4.39
N LYS A 44 3.81 -31.52 4.67
CA LYS A 44 3.36 -32.25 5.86
C LYS A 44 3.91 -31.57 7.11
N GLY A 45 3.05 -30.92 7.90
CA GLY A 45 3.41 -30.25 9.14
C GLY A 45 2.36 -29.22 9.58
N LEU A 46 2.43 -28.81 10.85
CA LEU A 46 1.60 -27.73 11.37
C LEU A 46 2.02 -26.41 10.72
N LEU A 47 1.10 -25.77 10.01
CA LEU A 47 1.30 -24.46 9.37
C LEU A 47 0.28 -23.47 9.92
N TYR A 48 0.78 -22.46 10.62
CA TYR A 48 -0.01 -21.31 11.03
C TYR A 48 -0.25 -20.41 9.83
N THR A 49 -1.52 -20.13 9.57
CA THR A 49 -1.89 -19.05 8.66
C THR A 49 -1.91 -17.78 9.48
N VAL A 50 -1.11 -16.80 9.11
CA VAL A 50 -0.99 -15.53 9.84
C VAL A 50 -1.32 -14.36 8.92
N PHE A 51 -1.89 -13.31 9.51
CA PHE A 51 -2.19 -12.04 8.88
C PHE A 51 -1.25 -10.97 9.44
N PHE A 52 -0.43 -10.37 8.57
CA PHE A 52 0.55 -9.37 8.96
C PHE A 52 -0.09 -8.02 9.24
N TYR A 53 0.18 -7.48 10.43
CA TYR A 53 -0.16 -6.09 10.73
C TYR A 53 0.66 -5.14 9.84
N GLY A 54 0.06 -4.00 9.50
CA GLY A 54 0.62 -3.03 8.55
C GLY A 54 0.29 -3.35 7.10
N SER A 55 0.93 -4.37 6.52
CA SER A 55 0.79 -4.69 5.09
C SER A 55 -0.54 -5.36 4.74
N ARG A 56 -1.21 -5.98 5.72
CA ARG A 56 -2.46 -6.74 5.55
C ARG A 56 -2.32 -7.92 4.58
N ASP A 57 -1.13 -8.51 4.55
CA ASP A 57 -0.84 -9.71 3.77
C ASP A 57 -0.97 -10.97 4.61
N TYR A 58 -1.17 -12.11 3.94
CA TYR A 58 -1.20 -13.43 4.57
C TYR A 58 0.10 -14.18 4.34
N GLY A 59 0.50 -14.98 5.32
CA GLY A 59 1.60 -15.92 5.18
C GLY A 59 1.33 -17.24 5.89
N PHE A 60 2.10 -18.26 5.52
CA PHE A 60 2.00 -19.60 6.08
C PHE A 60 3.35 -19.95 6.70
N PHE A 61 3.37 -20.18 8.01
CA PHE A 61 4.59 -20.37 8.77
C PHE A 61 4.54 -21.65 9.59
N GLY A 62 5.67 -22.36 9.62
CA GLY A 62 5.87 -23.44 10.58
C GLY A 62 6.12 -22.90 11.99
N PRO A 63 5.99 -23.74 13.01
CA PRO A 63 6.19 -23.36 14.41
C PRO A 63 7.58 -22.78 14.72
N GLU A 64 8.61 -23.16 13.95
CA GLU A 64 9.98 -22.64 14.10
C GLU A 64 10.13 -21.18 13.64
N SER A 65 9.23 -20.73 12.78
CA SER A 65 9.23 -19.39 12.18
C SER A 65 8.23 -18.44 12.85
N VAL A 66 7.62 -18.87 13.96
CA VAL A 66 6.65 -18.12 14.76
C VAL A 66 7.14 -18.05 16.21
N ARG A 67 6.92 -16.90 16.85
CA ARG A 67 7.30 -16.65 18.25
C ARG A 67 6.21 -15.87 18.99
N PRO A 68 6.16 -15.95 20.32
CA PRO A 68 5.13 -15.25 21.08
C PRO A 68 5.29 -13.74 20.94
N PHE A 69 4.16 -13.03 20.90
CA PHE A 69 4.14 -11.58 20.98
C PHE A 69 3.84 -11.17 22.42
N ASP A 70 4.89 -10.89 23.19
CA ASP A 70 4.75 -10.38 24.55
C ASP A 70 4.44 -8.87 24.49
N ARG A 71 3.22 -8.50 24.87
CA ARG A 71 2.74 -7.11 24.76
C ARG A 71 3.56 -6.15 25.62
N GLU A 72 3.99 -6.58 26.80
CA GLU A 72 4.71 -5.73 27.76
C GLU A 72 6.16 -5.51 27.31
N GLU A 73 6.82 -6.57 26.81
CA GLU A 73 8.15 -6.46 26.22
C GLU A 73 8.14 -5.55 24.99
N VAL A 74 7.18 -5.76 24.09
CA VAL A 74 7.08 -5.00 22.85
C VAL A 74 6.77 -3.53 23.11
N GLU A 75 5.91 -3.21 24.07
CA GLU A 75 5.62 -1.81 24.44
C GLU A 75 6.86 -1.11 25.01
N ARG A 76 7.65 -1.82 25.82
CA ARG A 76 8.92 -1.32 26.36
C ARG A 76 9.94 -1.08 25.26
N ASP A 77 10.08 -2.02 24.33
CA ASP A 77 10.99 -1.93 23.19
C ASP A 77 10.58 -0.84 22.18
N LEU A 78 9.27 -0.60 22.06
CA LEU A 78 8.71 0.50 21.28
C LEU A 78 9.07 1.86 21.92
N LYS A 79 8.90 2.00 23.24
CA LYS A 79 9.30 3.19 24.00
C LYS A 79 10.82 3.43 23.94
N ALA A 80 11.60 2.35 23.95
CA ALA A 80 13.06 2.38 23.79
C ALA A 80 13.53 2.59 22.34
N LYS A 81 12.61 2.79 21.37
CA LYS A 81 12.91 3.02 19.95
C LYS A 81 13.82 1.94 19.32
N LYS A 82 13.71 0.68 19.75
CA LYS A 82 14.51 -0.42 19.19
C LYS A 82 14.16 -0.76 17.73
N TYR A 83 12.93 -0.48 17.32
CA TYR A 83 12.47 -0.72 15.95
C TYR A 83 12.90 0.41 15.02
N ARG A 84 13.62 0.06 13.93
CA ARG A 84 14.26 1.06 13.05
C ARG A 84 13.36 1.59 11.93
N THR A 85 12.38 0.81 11.47
CA THR A 85 11.57 1.14 10.29
C THR A 85 10.21 1.67 10.69
N LYS A 86 9.75 2.77 10.07
CA LYS A 86 8.41 3.33 10.28
C LYS A 86 7.28 2.31 10.03
N GLU A 87 7.44 1.46 9.02
CA GLU A 87 6.47 0.41 8.68
C GLU A 87 6.36 -0.64 9.80
N LEU A 88 7.48 -1.04 10.39
CA LEU A 88 7.52 -2.00 11.50
C LEU A 88 6.91 -1.39 12.77
N ILE A 89 7.25 -0.13 13.08
CA ILE A 89 6.67 0.61 14.21
C ILE A 89 5.14 0.65 14.09
N HIS A 90 4.64 1.01 12.90
CA HIS A 90 3.20 1.06 12.64
C HIS A 90 2.52 -0.31 12.78
N ALA A 91 3.14 -1.37 12.24
CA ALA A 91 2.64 -2.73 12.39
C ALA A 91 2.59 -3.18 13.87
N ILE A 92 3.58 -2.80 14.67
CA ILE A 92 3.63 -3.11 16.10
C ILE A 92 2.55 -2.36 16.88
N GLN A 93 2.36 -1.07 16.59
CA GLN A 93 1.28 -0.28 17.20
C GLN A 93 -0.11 -0.88 16.90
N GLN A 94 -0.30 -1.38 15.69
CA GLN A 94 -1.51 -2.10 15.29
C GLN A 94 -1.68 -3.42 16.05
N ALA A 95 -0.59 -4.17 16.24
CA ALA A 95 -0.61 -5.43 16.96
C ALA A 95 -0.87 -5.27 18.47
N LEU A 96 -0.44 -4.16 19.07
CA LEU A 96 -0.72 -3.81 20.46
C LEU A 96 -2.18 -3.39 20.69
N ASN A 97 -2.87 -2.87 19.66
CA ASN A 97 -4.26 -2.41 19.73
C ASN A 97 -5.19 -3.17 18.76
N PRO A 98 -5.38 -4.49 18.94
CA PRO A 98 -6.20 -5.29 18.03
C PRO A 98 -7.70 -4.90 18.07
N SER A 99 -8.21 -4.46 19.23
CA SER A 99 -9.64 -4.12 19.41
C SER A 99 -10.12 -2.96 18.53
N SER A 100 -9.28 -1.93 18.34
CA SER A 100 -9.63 -0.76 17.50
C SER A 100 -9.63 -1.10 16.01
N LEU A 101 -8.92 -2.16 15.61
CA LEU A 101 -8.89 -2.64 14.23
C LEU A 101 -10.05 -3.59 13.93
N GLU A 102 -10.36 -4.52 14.84
CA GLU A 102 -11.49 -5.44 14.66
C GLU A 102 -12.83 -4.70 14.56
N GLU A 103 -13.07 -3.63 15.33
CA GLU A 103 -14.29 -2.83 15.19
C GLU A 103 -14.36 -2.15 13.81
N LYS A 104 -13.26 -1.56 13.36
CA LYS A 104 -13.19 -0.85 12.08
C LYS A 104 -13.27 -1.80 10.87
N GLU A 105 -12.73 -3.00 10.98
CA GLU A 105 -12.83 -4.08 9.99
C GLU A 105 -14.22 -4.73 9.99
N ARG A 106 -14.84 -4.98 11.15
CA ARG A 106 -16.23 -5.48 11.26
C ARG A 106 -17.24 -4.48 10.67
N GLU A 107 -17.03 -3.17 10.86
CA GLU A 107 -17.86 -2.13 10.25
C GLU A 107 -17.72 -2.09 8.73
N THR A 108 -16.50 -2.17 8.20
CA THR A 108 -16.26 -2.17 6.74
C THR A 108 -16.73 -3.46 6.05
N ASN A 109 -16.65 -4.60 6.74
CA ASN A 109 -17.13 -5.88 6.20
C ASN A 109 -18.68 -5.96 6.21
N ARG A 110 -19.35 -5.39 7.23
CA ARG A 110 -20.83 -5.23 7.25
C ARG A 110 -21.33 -4.35 6.10
N ASP A 111 -20.62 -3.27 5.76
CA ASP A 111 -21.00 -2.40 4.62
C ASP A 111 -20.81 -3.13 3.28
N SER A 112 -19.76 -3.94 3.16
CA SER A 112 -19.43 -4.71 1.96
C SER A 112 -20.43 -5.85 1.68
N GLN A 113 -20.86 -6.58 2.72
CA GLN A 113 -21.90 -7.62 2.59
C GLN A 113 -23.31 -7.06 2.30
N LYS A 114 -23.61 -5.82 2.73
CA LYS A 114 -24.88 -5.15 2.42
C LYS A 114 -24.93 -4.70 0.95
N ARG A 115 -23.78 -4.36 0.34
CA ARG A 115 -23.67 -3.94 -1.07
C ARG A 115 -23.76 -5.12 -2.06
N THR A 116 -23.28 -6.31 -1.70
CA THR A 116 -23.38 -7.50 -2.57
C THR A 116 -24.78 -8.09 -2.60
N ARG A 117 -25.54 -8.07 -1.49
CA ARG A 117 -26.95 -8.50 -1.47
C ARG A 117 -27.91 -7.57 -2.20
N LYS A 118 -27.57 -6.28 -2.33
CA LYS A 118 -28.44 -5.26 -2.96
C LYS A 118 -28.32 -5.20 -4.50
N ARG A 119 -27.31 -5.85 -5.09
CA ARG A 119 -27.09 -5.87 -6.56
C ARG A 119 -27.80 -7.01 -7.31
N GLY A 120 -28.42 -7.96 -6.61
CA GLY A 120 -29.17 -9.07 -7.22
C GLY A 120 -30.69 -8.88 -7.28
N ARG A 121 -31.21 -7.70 -6.91
CA ARG A 121 -32.65 -7.45 -6.87
C ARG A 121 -32.95 -6.02 -7.31
N SER A 122 -32.81 -5.78 -8.61
CA SER A 122 -33.22 -4.54 -9.27
C SER A 122 -34.32 -4.90 -10.24
N GLU A 123 -35.56 -4.71 -9.83
CA GLU A 123 -36.77 -4.47 -10.65
C GLU A 123 -37.97 -4.64 -9.71
N ASP A 124 -38.34 -3.57 -8.99
CA ASP A 124 -39.64 -2.92 -9.18
C ASP A 124 -39.82 -1.73 -8.22
N GLU A 125 -40.62 -0.77 -8.68
CA GLU A 125 -41.23 0.37 -7.99
C GLU A 125 -40.40 1.54 -7.43
N ARG A 126 -40.54 2.65 -8.18
CA ARG A 126 -40.44 4.03 -7.72
C ARG A 126 -41.50 4.31 -6.64
N THR A 127 -41.15 4.98 -5.55
CA THR A 127 -41.53 6.38 -5.25
C THR A 127 -41.31 6.78 -3.77
N LYS A 128 -40.79 8.00 -3.63
CA LYS A 128 -41.09 9.04 -2.60
C LYS A 128 -40.71 8.84 -1.11
N LYS A 129 -40.02 9.91 -0.67
CA LYS A 129 -39.98 10.58 0.65
C LYS A 129 -39.16 9.88 1.75
N ARG A 130 -38.57 10.55 2.73
CA ARG A 130 -38.08 11.92 3.03
C ARG A 130 -37.66 11.79 4.51
N SER A 131 -36.44 12.21 4.85
CA SER A 131 -35.97 12.63 6.20
C SER A 131 -36.32 11.79 7.44
N LYS A 132 -35.29 11.36 8.19
CA LYS A 132 -35.16 11.78 9.60
C LYS A 132 -33.73 11.60 10.12
N SER A 133 -33.16 12.73 10.48
CA SER A 133 -31.89 12.96 11.18
C SER A 133 -31.87 12.28 12.55
N LEU A 134 -30.72 11.78 12.97
CA LEU A 134 -30.31 11.82 14.38
C LEU A 134 -28.79 12.02 14.47
N SER A 135 -28.46 13.12 15.11
CA SER A 135 -27.15 13.65 15.44
C SER A 135 -26.44 12.77 16.47
N VAL A 136 -25.16 12.50 16.25
CA VAL A 136 -24.21 12.19 17.33
C VAL A 136 -22.93 12.93 17.00
N GLU A 137 -22.68 13.99 17.76
CA GLU A 137 -21.41 14.69 17.78
C GLU A 137 -20.35 13.78 18.39
N LYS A 138 -19.31 13.46 17.60
CA LYS A 138 -18.01 12.96 18.07
C LYS A 138 -16.99 12.99 16.93
N ASP A 139 -15.98 13.84 17.15
CA ASP A 139 -14.59 13.72 16.71
C ASP A 139 -14.27 13.93 15.20
N ASP A 140 -14.00 15.19 14.87
CA ASP A 140 -13.68 15.75 13.54
C ASP A 140 -12.44 15.12 12.83
N GLU A 141 -11.52 14.47 13.55
CA GLU A 141 -10.32 13.86 12.94
C GLU A 141 -10.57 12.52 12.20
N GLY A 142 -11.65 11.81 12.54
CA GLY A 142 -11.96 10.48 11.97
C GLY A 142 -12.64 10.54 10.61
N ILE A 143 -13.36 11.64 10.34
CA ILE A 143 -14.11 11.86 9.10
C ILE A 143 -13.16 12.21 7.95
N VAL A 144 -12.11 13.00 8.24
CA VAL A 144 -11.08 13.38 7.25
C VAL A 144 -10.35 12.15 6.72
N LYS A 145 -9.86 11.26 7.60
CA LYS A 145 -9.08 10.06 7.19
C LYS A 145 -9.90 9.04 6.39
N LYS A 146 -11.22 8.95 6.64
CA LYS A 146 -12.11 8.04 5.91
C LYS A 146 -12.42 8.58 4.50
N ASN A 147 -12.52 9.90 4.35
CA ASN A 147 -12.64 10.55 3.05
C ASN A 147 -11.32 10.48 2.26
N GLU A 148 -10.15 10.68 2.87
CA GLU A 148 -8.85 10.56 2.18
C GLU A 148 -8.60 9.16 1.61
N MET A 149 -8.97 8.09 2.33
CA MET A 149 -8.84 6.71 1.83
C MET A 149 -9.79 6.41 0.67
N ALA A 150 -11.03 6.90 0.74
CA ALA A 150 -12.00 6.75 -0.34
C ALA A 150 -11.61 7.56 -1.57
N ASP A 151 -11.14 8.79 -1.36
CA ASP A 151 -10.66 9.71 -2.40
C ASP A 151 -9.41 9.16 -3.11
N MET A 152 -8.47 8.60 -2.35
CA MET A 152 -7.29 7.90 -2.88
C MET A 152 -7.65 6.65 -3.71
N GLU A 153 -8.70 5.92 -3.32
CA GLU A 153 -9.15 4.73 -4.06
C GLU A 153 -9.95 5.08 -5.32
N SER A 154 -10.66 6.22 -5.35
CA SER A 154 -11.16 6.81 -6.59
C SER A 154 -10.01 7.32 -7.47
N PHE A 155 -9.00 7.98 -6.90
CA PHE A 155 -7.87 8.52 -7.64
C PHE A 155 -7.05 7.43 -8.36
N LYS A 156 -6.88 6.26 -7.73
CA LYS A 156 -6.25 5.09 -8.36
C LYS A 156 -7.06 4.51 -9.53
N LYS A 157 -8.36 4.77 -9.60
CA LYS A 157 -9.24 4.28 -10.67
C LYS A 157 -9.23 5.19 -11.89
N THR A 158 -8.78 6.44 -11.73
CA THR A 158 -8.69 7.44 -12.78
C THR A 158 -7.83 6.96 -13.96
N ALA A 159 -8.24 7.31 -15.17
CA ALA A 159 -7.54 6.93 -16.39
C ALA A 159 -6.10 7.47 -16.42
N GLU A 160 -5.88 8.67 -15.87
CA GLU A 160 -4.56 9.31 -15.76
C GLU A 160 -3.62 8.50 -14.86
N PHE A 161 -4.07 8.07 -13.68
CA PHE A 161 -3.29 7.23 -12.78
C PHE A 161 -2.92 5.91 -13.45
N LYS A 162 -3.88 5.25 -14.10
CA LYS A 162 -3.62 4.01 -14.84
C LYS A 162 -2.59 4.26 -15.94
N ARG A 163 -2.70 5.33 -16.72
CA ARG A 163 -1.75 5.65 -17.80
C ARG A 163 -0.33 5.80 -17.25
N VAL A 164 -0.14 6.62 -16.22
CA VAL A 164 1.17 6.84 -15.57
C VAL A 164 1.71 5.55 -14.95
N TYR A 165 0.84 4.73 -14.34
CA TYR A 165 1.23 3.42 -13.78
C TYR A 165 1.76 2.47 -14.87
N HIS A 166 1.08 2.40 -16.03
CA HIS A 166 1.52 1.55 -17.14
C HIS A 166 2.85 2.04 -17.72
N ILE A 167 3.01 3.35 -17.93
CA ILE A 167 4.28 3.95 -18.38
C ILE A 167 5.41 3.62 -17.40
N ARG A 168 5.18 3.82 -16.09
CA ARG A 168 6.14 3.44 -15.06
C ARG A 168 6.51 1.96 -15.16
N HIS A 169 5.54 1.07 -15.33
CA HIS A 169 5.81 -0.37 -15.40
C HIS A 169 6.61 -0.75 -16.65
N LYS A 170 6.34 -0.13 -17.80
CA LYS A 170 7.13 -0.30 -19.03
C LYS A 170 8.58 0.15 -18.80
N LEU A 171 8.79 1.35 -18.27
CA LEU A 171 10.13 1.87 -17.99
C LEU A 171 10.87 0.99 -16.98
N GLN A 172 10.18 0.59 -15.91
CA GLN A 172 10.73 -0.28 -14.87
C GLN A 172 11.21 -1.61 -15.44
N LYS A 173 10.45 -2.24 -16.34
CA LYS A 173 10.84 -3.52 -16.95
C LYS A 173 12.13 -3.42 -17.77
N LEU A 174 12.38 -2.25 -18.37
CA LEU A 174 13.56 -2.02 -19.20
C LEU A 174 14.79 -1.66 -18.36
N VAL A 175 14.61 -0.99 -17.22
CA VAL A 175 15.72 -0.37 -16.47
C VAL A 175 16.05 -1.06 -15.14
N TYR A 176 15.07 -1.69 -14.47
CA TYR A 176 15.33 -2.28 -13.14
C TYR A 176 16.13 -3.57 -13.21
N GLY A 177 17.16 -3.65 -12.37
CA GLY A 177 17.98 -4.85 -12.21
C GLY A 177 18.91 -5.12 -13.39
N LYS A 178 19.16 -4.11 -14.24
CA LYS A 178 20.08 -4.17 -15.37
C LYS A 178 21.42 -3.56 -15.01
N GLU A 179 22.49 -4.29 -15.27
CA GLU A 179 23.85 -3.77 -15.13
C GLU A 179 24.24 -2.93 -16.36
N PRO A 180 25.22 -2.00 -16.25
CA PRO A 180 25.75 -1.26 -17.39
C PRO A 180 26.15 -2.21 -18.54
N GLY A 181 25.61 -1.98 -19.74
CA GLY A 181 25.83 -2.83 -20.93
C GLY A 181 24.83 -3.99 -21.11
N GLU A 182 23.93 -4.24 -20.16
CA GLU A 182 22.91 -5.31 -20.26
C GLU A 182 21.64 -4.88 -21.03
N ILE A 183 21.44 -3.58 -21.26
CA ILE A 183 20.29 -3.07 -22.01
C ILE A 183 20.64 -3.05 -23.51
N PRO A 184 19.92 -3.81 -24.36
CA PRO A 184 20.11 -3.77 -25.80
C PRO A 184 19.86 -2.37 -26.37
N LYS A 185 20.63 -1.98 -27.41
CA LYS A 185 20.46 -0.69 -28.09
C LYS A 185 19.04 -0.46 -28.65
N GLU A 186 18.37 -1.54 -29.07
CA GLU A 186 16.97 -1.48 -29.51
C GLU A 186 16.01 -1.03 -28.39
N ASP A 187 16.36 -1.27 -27.13
CA ASP A 187 15.58 -0.84 -25.98
C ASP A 187 15.84 0.64 -25.65
N TYR A 188 16.93 1.25 -26.14
CA TYR A 188 17.19 2.69 -25.95
C TYR A 188 16.12 3.53 -26.65
N VAL A 189 15.72 3.14 -27.87
CA VAL A 189 14.62 3.76 -28.61
C VAL A 189 13.30 3.65 -27.82
N LYS A 190 13.05 2.48 -27.21
CA LYS A 190 11.86 2.24 -26.40
C LYS A 190 11.87 3.07 -25.11
N ILE A 191 13.01 3.18 -24.43
CA ILE A 191 13.19 3.99 -23.23
C ILE A 191 12.99 5.47 -23.57
N SER A 192 13.59 5.95 -24.65
CA SER A 192 13.44 7.32 -25.14
C SER A 192 11.98 7.66 -25.40
N ALA A 193 11.25 6.82 -26.15
CA ALA A 193 9.83 7.00 -26.41
C ALA A 193 8.95 7.02 -25.14
N ILE A 194 9.32 6.24 -24.11
CA ILE A 194 8.63 6.27 -22.82
C ILE A 194 8.91 7.60 -22.10
N ILE A 195 10.14 8.14 -22.18
CA ILE A 195 10.48 9.43 -21.59
C ILE A 195 9.76 10.57 -22.32
N ASP A 196 9.63 10.50 -23.65
CA ASP A 196 8.78 11.42 -24.43
C ASP A 196 7.34 11.43 -23.92
N GLU A 197 6.74 10.26 -23.72
CA GLU A 197 5.40 10.15 -23.13
C GLU A 197 5.34 10.79 -21.74
N ILE A 198 6.36 10.62 -20.90
CA ILE A 198 6.42 11.21 -19.55
C ILE A 198 6.55 12.75 -19.61
N GLU A 199 7.33 13.28 -20.53
CA GLU A 199 7.54 14.72 -20.71
C GLU A 199 6.27 15.45 -21.17
N GLN A 200 5.50 14.80 -22.04
CA GLN A 200 4.22 15.30 -22.56
C GLN A 200 3.08 15.22 -21.55
N LEU A 201 3.19 14.38 -20.52
CA LEU A 201 2.15 14.24 -19.51
C LEU A 201 2.15 15.46 -18.56
N THR A 202 0.96 16.01 -18.34
CA THR A 202 0.68 16.98 -17.28
C THR A 202 0.69 16.26 -15.92
N MET A 203 1.88 16.13 -15.34
CA MET A 203 2.08 15.37 -14.13
C MET A 203 1.66 16.17 -12.87
N THR A 204 0.78 15.60 -12.03
CA THR A 204 0.39 16.19 -10.74
C THR A 204 1.18 15.58 -9.58
N VAL A 205 1.27 16.31 -8.46
CA VAL A 205 2.01 15.86 -7.25
C VAL A 205 1.51 14.50 -6.77
N GLU A 206 0.20 14.29 -6.78
CA GLU A 206 -0.45 13.05 -6.36
C GLU A 206 -0.10 11.89 -7.29
N LEU A 207 -0.13 12.11 -8.61
CA LEU A 207 0.26 11.09 -9.59
C LEU A 207 1.71 10.65 -9.37
N ILE A 208 2.63 11.59 -9.15
CA ILE A 208 4.05 11.26 -8.96
C ILE A 208 4.26 10.50 -7.63
N LYS A 209 3.65 10.99 -6.55
CA LYS A 209 3.74 10.37 -5.21
C LYS A 209 3.18 8.95 -5.22
N PHE A 210 1.97 8.76 -5.74
CA PHE A 210 1.28 7.48 -5.66
C PHE A 210 1.79 6.45 -6.67
N THR A 211 2.14 6.87 -7.88
CA THR A 211 2.70 5.92 -8.85
C THR A 211 4.15 5.59 -8.53
N LYS A 212 4.87 6.42 -7.77
CA LYS A 212 6.31 6.30 -7.50
C LYS A 212 7.17 6.33 -8.78
N ILE A 213 6.67 6.95 -9.85
CA ILE A 213 7.37 7.02 -11.15
C ILE A 213 8.72 7.76 -11.06
N ALA A 214 8.84 8.76 -10.18
CA ALA A 214 10.10 9.46 -9.93
C ALA A 214 11.23 8.52 -9.47
N LYS A 215 10.92 7.46 -8.72
CA LYS A 215 11.94 6.47 -8.35
C LYS A 215 12.47 5.74 -9.58
N VAL A 216 11.58 5.33 -10.47
CA VAL A 216 11.97 4.60 -11.69
C VAL A 216 12.79 5.47 -12.63
N LEU A 217 12.44 6.76 -12.74
CA LEU A 217 13.25 7.74 -13.47
C LEU A 217 14.63 7.96 -12.85
N ASN A 218 14.76 7.94 -11.52
CA ASN A 218 16.08 8.00 -10.88
C ASN A 218 16.96 6.80 -11.23
N TYR A 219 16.39 5.60 -11.34
CA TYR A 219 17.14 4.44 -11.81
C TYR A 219 17.60 4.62 -13.27
N ALA A 220 16.73 5.14 -14.14
CA ALA A 220 17.10 5.40 -15.53
C ALA A 220 18.17 6.48 -15.64
N CYS A 221 18.05 7.57 -14.86
CA CYS A 221 19.04 8.64 -14.78
C CYS A 221 20.43 8.16 -14.36
N ASN A 222 20.50 7.17 -13.47
CA ASN A 222 21.76 6.65 -12.94
C ASN A 222 22.32 5.47 -13.75
N TYR A 223 21.61 5.01 -14.78
CA TYR A 223 22.10 3.96 -15.66
C TYR A 223 23.16 4.52 -16.62
N CYS A 224 24.25 3.78 -16.81
CA CYS A 224 25.31 4.15 -17.75
C CYS A 224 24.96 3.61 -19.14
N PHE A 225 24.32 4.44 -19.97
CA PHE A 225 24.04 4.11 -21.36
C PHE A 225 25.32 4.26 -22.18
N GLU A 226 25.70 3.23 -22.92
CA GLU A 226 26.94 3.20 -23.71
C GLU A 226 26.95 4.24 -24.84
N GLU A 227 25.78 4.66 -25.32
CA GLU A 227 25.62 5.65 -26.38
C GLU A 227 24.72 6.79 -25.92
N ASN A 228 25.22 8.03 -25.99
CA ASN A 228 24.47 9.25 -25.66
C ASN A 228 23.47 9.67 -26.77
N GLU A 229 23.14 8.79 -27.71
CA GLU A 229 22.35 9.11 -28.92
C GLU A 229 20.98 9.75 -28.63
N PHE A 230 20.37 9.42 -27.47
CA PHE A 230 19.04 9.89 -27.10
C PHE A 230 19.03 10.78 -25.84
N ASP A 231 20.20 11.16 -25.32
CA ASP A 231 20.36 11.99 -24.11
C ASP A 231 19.48 11.55 -22.92
N ILE A 232 19.23 10.24 -22.79
CA ILE A 232 18.25 9.66 -21.86
C ILE A 232 18.48 10.14 -20.41
N ASN A 233 19.73 10.15 -19.95
CA ASN A 233 20.08 10.63 -18.62
C ASN A 233 19.69 12.10 -18.42
N GLN A 234 20.04 12.97 -19.38
CA GLN A 234 19.74 14.41 -19.29
C GLN A 234 18.23 14.65 -19.30
N ARG A 235 17.49 13.94 -20.16
CA ARG A 235 16.03 14.02 -20.22
C ARG A 235 15.38 13.60 -18.91
N CYS A 236 15.81 12.48 -18.32
CA CYS A 236 15.32 12.07 -16.99
C CYS A 236 15.60 13.13 -15.91
N ILE A 237 16.80 13.74 -15.91
CA ILE A 237 17.15 14.82 -14.98
C ILE A 237 16.23 16.03 -15.17
N GLN A 238 15.95 16.43 -16.42
CA GLN A 238 15.07 17.55 -16.73
C GLN A 238 13.64 17.29 -16.25
N VAL A 239 13.11 16.08 -16.47
CA VAL A 239 11.79 15.67 -15.97
C VAL A 239 11.73 15.75 -14.45
N LEU A 240 12.74 15.24 -13.75
CA LEU A 240 12.81 15.29 -12.29
C LEU A 240 12.94 16.73 -11.76
N LYS A 241 13.73 17.58 -12.43
CA LYS A 241 13.84 19.02 -12.11
C LYS A 241 12.51 19.74 -12.31
N LYS A 242 11.76 19.44 -13.38
CA LYS A 242 10.42 19.99 -13.65
C LYS A 242 9.43 19.62 -12.55
N TRP A 243 9.56 18.42 -11.96
CA TRP A 243 8.67 17.97 -10.89
C TRP A 243 9.06 18.44 -9.50
N LYS A 244 10.34 18.74 -9.26
CA LYS A 244 10.85 19.22 -7.97
C LYS A 244 10.03 20.38 -7.36
N PRO A 245 9.72 21.48 -8.07
CA PRO A 245 8.93 22.57 -7.51
C PRO A 245 7.48 22.17 -7.18
N LEU A 246 6.93 21.13 -7.84
CA LEU A 246 5.59 20.65 -7.54
C LEU A 246 5.52 20.03 -6.13
N PHE A 247 6.61 19.43 -5.65
CA PHE A 247 6.69 18.91 -4.28
C PHE A 247 6.82 20.03 -3.24
N ASP A 248 7.54 21.10 -3.57
CA ASP A 248 7.81 22.21 -2.66
C ASP A 248 6.55 23.08 -2.43
N HIS A 249 5.73 23.31 -3.46
CA HIS A 249 4.49 24.11 -3.35
C HIS A 249 3.38 23.45 -2.51
N HIS A 250 3.42 22.12 -2.31
CA HIS A 250 2.46 21.41 -1.45
C HIS A 250 2.84 21.45 0.04
N SER A 251 4.00 22.04 0.38
CA SER A 251 4.39 22.30 1.78
C SER A 251 3.99 23.71 2.25
N SER A 252 3.40 24.53 1.37
CA SER A 252 3.06 25.93 1.64
C SER A 252 1.66 26.33 1.14
N GLN A 253 0.67 25.43 1.23
CA GLN A 253 -0.73 25.87 1.25
C GLN A 253 -1.15 26.13 2.70
N PRO A 254 -1.29 27.39 3.14
CA PRO A 254 -2.08 27.70 4.32
C PRO A 254 -3.54 27.34 4.01
N GLN A 255 -4.22 26.70 4.98
CA GLN A 255 -5.66 26.50 4.94
C GLN A 255 -6.33 27.85 4.63
N LEU A 256 -6.99 27.94 3.48
CA LEU A 256 -7.80 29.10 3.13
C LEU A 256 -8.91 29.23 4.17
N ALA A 257 -8.80 30.28 4.98
CA ALA A 257 -9.85 30.77 5.85
C ALA A 257 -11.11 31.05 5.03
N ILE A 258 -12.18 30.32 5.33
CA ILE A 258 -13.54 30.70 4.93
C ILE A 258 -14.40 30.68 6.19
N PHE A 259 -14.42 31.81 6.89
CA PHE A 259 -15.55 32.26 7.69
C PHE A 259 -15.44 33.77 7.87
N GLN A 260 -16.01 34.53 6.92
CA GLN A 260 -16.61 35.83 7.19
C GLN A 260 -17.70 36.09 6.16
N SER A 261 -18.95 36.13 6.63
CA SER A 261 -19.97 37.14 6.32
C SER A 261 -21.10 36.97 7.32
#